data_AF-B5JHP5-F1
#
_entry.id   AF-B5JHP5-F1
#
_cell.length_a   1.000
_cell.length_b   1.000
_cell.length_c   1.000
_cell.angle_alpha   90.00
_cell.angle_beta   90.00
_cell.angle_gamma   90.00
#
_symmetry.space_group_name_H-M   'P 1'
#
loop_
_entity.id
_entity.type
_entity.pdbx_description
1 polymer ?
#
loop_
_entity_poly.entity_id
_entity_poly.type
_entity_poly.pdbx_seq_one_letter_code
_entity_poly.pdbx_strand_id
1 'polypeptide(L)'
;MHKNIITSIVSIVLFLGATLVHAESSEGETPQQGLHAIVELYKNHDWEGLVKERCLDSQHASSEEALQELVSNLSSQFSEAESLDALVTSYEAALSAEPQIEGEGTVAIFASESGSVRLSKMDNGAWGLRF
;
A
#
# COMPACT_ATOMS: atom_id res chain seq x y z
N MET A 1 -21.67 -50.21 -53.38
CA MET A 1 -20.93 -48.96 -53.70
C MET A 1 -20.47 -48.34 -52.39
N HIS A 2 -19.21 -48.58 -52.02
CA HIS A 2 -18.58 -48.03 -50.83
C HIS A 2 -17.69 -46.87 -51.24
N LYS A 3 -17.88 -45.70 -50.62
CA LYS A 3 -16.98 -44.55 -50.78
C LYS A 3 -16.15 -44.44 -49.51
N ASN A 4 -14.87 -44.81 -49.63
CA ASN A 4 -13.80 -44.31 -48.78
C ASN A 4 -13.53 -42.84 -49.15
N ILE A 5 -13.08 -42.01 -48.20
CA ILE A 5 -11.77 -41.34 -48.20
C ILE A 5 -11.75 -40.27 -47.10
N ILE A 6 -10.69 -40.35 -46.32
CA ILE A 6 -10.22 -39.50 -45.23
C ILE A 6 -9.63 -38.20 -45.82
N THR A 7 -9.98 -37.03 -45.29
CA THR A 7 -9.20 -35.79 -45.52
C THR A 7 -9.29 -34.79 -44.35
N SER A 8 -8.16 -34.65 -43.65
CA SER A 8 -7.54 -33.44 -43.05
C SER A 8 -8.32 -32.44 -42.19
N ILE A 9 -8.00 -32.49 -40.87
CA ILE A 9 -7.47 -31.42 -40.01
C ILE A 9 -7.50 -29.99 -40.58
N VAL A 10 -8.20 -29.06 -39.93
CA VAL A 10 -7.70 -27.70 -39.60
C VAL A 10 -8.36 -27.22 -38.30
N SER A 11 -7.50 -26.92 -37.33
CA SER A 11 -7.78 -26.33 -36.03
C SER A 11 -8.46 -24.96 -36.12
N ILE A 12 -9.50 -24.74 -35.31
CA ILE A 12 -9.94 -23.39 -34.94
C ILE A 12 -9.90 -23.32 -33.42
N VAL A 13 -8.72 -22.95 -32.91
CA VAL A 13 -8.59 -22.44 -31.54
C VAL A 13 -9.03 -20.98 -31.61
N LEU A 14 -10.26 -20.70 -31.21
CA LEU A 14 -10.73 -19.33 -30.98
C LEU A 14 -10.11 -18.83 -29.67
N PHE A 15 -8.89 -18.29 -29.76
CA PHE A 15 -8.40 -17.35 -28.77
C PHE A 15 -9.25 -16.08 -28.90
N LEU A 16 -10.32 -15.98 -28.10
CA LEU A 16 -10.87 -14.67 -27.78
C LEU A 16 -9.79 -13.93 -27.00
N GLY A 17 -9.09 -13.05 -27.73
CA GLY A 17 -8.17 -12.09 -27.15
C GLY A 17 -8.94 -11.21 -26.18
N ALA A 18 -8.81 -11.51 -24.89
CA ALA A 18 -8.86 -10.46 -23.89
C ALA A 18 -7.68 -9.55 -24.21
N THR A 19 -7.95 -8.45 -24.90
CA THR A 19 -7.05 -7.29 -24.89
C THR A 19 -7.04 -6.81 -23.45
N LEU A 20 -6.19 -7.43 -22.64
CA LEU A 20 -5.70 -6.83 -21.42
C LEU A 20 -5.00 -5.57 -21.91
N VAL A 21 -5.71 -4.45 -21.85
CA VAL A 21 -5.07 -3.14 -21.79
C VAL A 21 -4.18 -3.23 -20.56
N HIS A 22 -2.91 -3.56 -20.80
CA HIS A 22 -1.82 -3.20 -19.92
C HIS A 22 -1.87 -1.67 -19.88
N ALA A 23 -2.69 -1.14 -18.98
CA ALA A 23 -2.38 0.14 -18.38
C ALA A 23 -0.97 -0.06 -17.82
N GLU A 24 -0.01 0.68 -18.37
CA GLU A 24 1.34 0.74 -17.84
C GLU A 24 1.26 1.13 -16.37
N SER A 25 1.24 0.13 -15.49
CA SER A 25 1.52 0.34 -14.09
C SER A 25 3.00 0.71 -14.03
N SER A 26 3.29 2.01 -13.94
CA SER A 26 4.54 2.42 -13.31
C SER A 26 4.69 1.59 -12.03
N GLU A 27 5.76 0.80 -11.94
CA GLU A 27 6.05 -0.15 -10.85
C GLU A 27 6.29 0.59 -9.52
N GLY A 28 5.25 1.21 -8.99
CA GLY A 28 5.22 1.81 -7.67
C GLY A 28 4.32 1.00 -6.75
N GLU A 29 4.63 1.04 -5.46
CA GLU A 29 3.76 0.51 -4.42
C GLU A 29 2.36 1.13 -4.55
N THR A 30 1.30 0.34 -4.35
CA THR A 30 -0.07 0.86 -4.26
C THR A 30 -0.33 1.45 -2.87
N PRO A 31 -1.28 2.37 -2.71
CA PRO A 31 -1.66 2.86 -1.38
C PRO A 31 -2.01 1.75 -0.40
N GLN A 32 -2.69 0.69 -0.86
CA GLN A 32 -3.06 -0.46 -0.04
C GLN A 32 -1.82 -1.22 0.44
N GLN A 33 -0.84 -1.43 -0.43
CA GLN A 33 0.42 -2.07 -0.05
C GLN A 33 1.17 -1.23 0.99
N GLY A 34 1.18 0.10 0.82
CA GLY A 34 1.79 1.00 1.79
C GLY A 34 1.09 1.01 3.14
N LEU A 35 -0.25 1.09 3.17
CA LEU A 35 -1.00 1.02 4.42
C LEU A 35 -0.79 -0.33 5.13
N HIS A 36 -0.77 -1.42 4.37
CA HIS A 36 -0.48 -2.75 4.91
C HIS A 36 0.92 -2.81 5.53
N ALA A 37 1.95 -2.30 4.84
CA ALA A 37 3.31 -2.25 5.37
C ALA A 37 3.40 -1.41 6.66
N ILE A 38 2.70 -0.28 6.72
CA ILE A 38 2.60 0.54 7.93
C ILE A 38 1.97 -0.24 9.09
N VAL A 39 0.87 -0.96 8.85
CA VAL A 39 0.21 -1.80 9.86
C VAL A 39 1.15 -2.86 10.40
N GLU A 40 1.92 -3.53 9.55
CA GLU A 40 2.88 -4.54 9.97
C GLU A 40 4.00 -3.95 10.85
N LEU A 41 4.49 -2.74 10.54
CA LEU A 41 5.49 -2.06 11.37
C LEU A 41 4.92 -1.70 12.76
N TYR A 42 3.67 -1.23 12.83
CA TYR A 42 2.98 -0.99 14.11
C TYR A 42 2.85 -2.28 14.94
N LYS A 43 2.38 -3.38 14.33
CA LYS A 43 2.25 -4.68 15.02
C LYS A 43 3.58 -5.20 15.56
N ASN A 44 4.65 -5.02 14.77
CA ASN A 44 5.99 -5.45 15.15
C ASN A 44 6.69 -4.48 16.11
N HIS A 45 6.05 -3.36 16.48
CA HIS A 45 6.65 -2.28 17.27
C HIS A 45 7.97 -1.77 16.66
N ASP A 46 8.08 -1.82 15.33
CA ASP A 46 9.27 -1.38 14.60
C ASP A 46 9.18 0.11 14.29
N TRP A 47 9.36 0.91 15.35
CA TRP A 47 9.29 2.37 15.30
C TRP A 47 10.38 2.97 14.40
N GLU A 48 11.56 2.35 14.40
CA GLU A 48 12.68 2.79 13.58
C GLU A 48 12.40 2.56 12.09
N GLY A 49 11.92 1.37 11.73
CA GLY A 49 11.47 1.05 10.38
C GLY A 49 10.32 1.96 9.94
N LEU A 50 9.34 2.21 10.81
CA LEU A 50 8.23 3.12 10.53
C LEU A 50 8.72 4.54 10.19
N VAL A 51 9.63 5.10 10.98
CA VAL A 51 10.18 6.44 10.73
C VAL A 51 11.01 6.46 9.45
N LYS A 52 11.90 5.49 9.25
CA LYS A 52 12.83 5.49 8.11
C LYS A 52 12.15 5.18 6.78
N GLU A 53 11.20 4.26 6.77
CA GLU A 53 10.61 3.73 5.55
C GLU A 53 9.27 4.37 5.21
N ARG A 54 8.51 4.83 6.22
CA ARG A 54 7.09 5.20 6.08
C ARG A 54 6.72 6.57 6.63
N CYS A 55 7.66 7.35 7.12
CA CYS A 55 7.40 8.72 7.56
C CYS A 55 7.93 9.72 6.52
N LEU A 56 7.10 10.66 6.07
CA LEU A 56 7.56 11.72 5.18
C LEU A 56 8.45 12.74 5.90
N ASP A 57 8.25 12.93 7.21
CA ASP A 57 8.98 13.92 7.99
C ASP A 57 10.44 13.49 8.22
N SER A 58 10.75 12.19 8.11
CA SER A 58 12.14 11.69 8.20
C SER A 58 13.03 12.18 7.06
N GLN A 59 12.45 12.49 5.89
CA GLN A 59 13.19 13.06 4.76
C GLN A 59 13.70 14.48 5.05
N HIS A 60 13.08 15.16 6.00
CA HIS A 60 13.43 16.52 6.40
C HIS A 60 14.20 16.56 7.73
N ALA A 61 14.45 15.39 8.34
CA ALA A 61 15.26 15.31 9.54
C ALA A 61 16.69 15.78 9.22
N SER A 62 17.10 16.87 9.85
CA SER A 62 18.41 17.49 9.62
C SER A 62 19.59 16.71 10.21
N SER A 63 19.31 15.70 11.03
CA SER A 63 20.33 14.85 11.67
C SER A 63 19.75 13.53 12.20
N GLU A 64 20.62 12.60 12.56
CA GLU A 64 20.24 11.34 13.19
C GLU A 64 19.52 11.56 14.53
N GLU A 65 19.90 12.60 15.28
CA GLU A 65 19.25 12.93 16.55
C GLU A 65 17.77 13.29 16.36
N ALA A 66 17.43 14.00 15.28
CA ALA A 66 16.04 14.33 14.97
C ALA A 66 15.21 13.09 14.59
N LEU A 67 15.83 12.11 13.91
CA LEU A 67 15.19 10.81 13.64
C LEU A 67 14.93 10.04 14.94
N GLN A 68 15.91 10.00 15.84
CA GLN A 68 15.77 9.35 17.14
C GLN A 68 14.71 10.02 18.02
N GLU A 69 14.55 11.34 17.93
CA GLU A 69 13.47 12.06 18.61
C GLU A 69 12.09 11.64 18.07
N LEU A 70 11.92 11.53 16.75
CA LEU A 70 10.68 11.02 16.14
C LEU A 70 10.37 9.59 16.59
N VAL A 71 11.37 8.70 16.57
CA VAL A 71 11.23 7.32 17.04
C VAL A 71 10.82 7.29 18.52
N SER A 72 11.48 8.08 19.36
CA SER A 72 11.17 8.19 20.79
C SER A 72 9.73 8.68 21.00
N ASN A 73 9.31 9.72 20.28
CA ASN A 73 7.97 10.27 20.38
C ASN A 73 6.89 9.25 20.00
N LEU A 74 7.09 8.51 18.91
CA LEU A 74 6.17 7.43 18.48
C LEU A 74 6.11 6.31 19.51
N SER A 75 7.26 5.83 19.98
CA SER A 75 7.32 4.76 20.99
C SER A 75 6.64 5.17 22.31
N SER A 76 6.74 6.45 22.69
CA SER A 76 6.08 7.02 23.86
C SER A 76 4.57 7.13 23.66
N GLN A 77 4.13 7.63 22.49
CA GLN A 77 2.72 7.78 22.14
C GLN A 77 1.96 6.45 22.18
N PHE A 78 2.59 5.38 21.70
CA PHE A 78 2.01 4.04 21.63
C PHE A 78 2.55 3.09 22.69
N SER A 79 3.00 3.62 23.82
CA SER A 79 3.46 2.83 24.97
C SER A 79 2.32 2.07 25.66
N GLU A 80 1.09 2.59 25.57
CA GLU A 80 -0.13 1.94 26.06
C GLU A 80 -0.68 0.97 24.99
N ALA A 81 -0.73 -0.32 25.33
CA ALA A 81 -1.13 -1.38 24.39
C ALA A 81 -2.54 -1.16 23.79
N GLU A 82 -3.49 -0.66 24.59
CA GLU A 82 -4.85 -0.37 24.11
C GLU A 82 -4.87 0.71 23.02
N SER A 83 -4.03 1.74 23.15
CA SER A 83 -3.92 2.81 22.15
C SER A 83 -3.34 2.30 20.83
N LEU A 84 -2.34 1.42 20.91
CA LEU A 84 -1.73 0.80 19.74
C LEU A 84 -2.71 -0.17 19.06
N ASP A 85 -3.37 -1.05 19.81
CA ASP A 85 -4.35 -2.00 19.29
C ASP A 85 -5.53 -1.30 18.61
N ALA A 86 -6.01 -0.21 19.19
CA ALA A 86 -7.07 0.61 18.59
C ALA A 86 -6.62 1.24 17.25
N LEU A 87 -5.39 1.74 17.17
CA LEU A 87 -4.84 2.29 15.93
C LEU A 87 -4.71 1.20 14.86
N VAL A 88 -4.10 0.06 15.20
CA VAL A 88 -3.93 -1.07 14.29
C VAL A 88 -5.29 -1.54 13.76
N THR A 89 -6.26 -1.74 14.64
CA THR A 89 -7.63 -2.14 14.27
C THR A 89 -8.27 -1.13 13.31
N SER A 90 -8.09 0.17 13.58
CA SER A 90 -8.59 1.24 12.72
C SER A 90 -7.98 1.17 11.31
N TYR A 91 -6.66 0.98 11.22
CA TYR A 91 -5.97 0.91 9.93
C TYR A 91 -6.31 -0.38 9.17
N GLU A 92 -6.48 -1.50 9.86
CA GLU A 92 -6.95 -2.76 9.26
C GLU A 92 -8.38 -2.64 8.72
N ALA A 93 -9.27 -1.96 9.44
CA ALA A 93 -10.60 -1.65 8.92
C ALA A 93 -10.50 -0.76 7.66
N ALA A 94 -9.62 0.23 7.67
CA ALA A 94 -9.38 1.12 6.53
C ALA A 94 -8.85 0.37 5.29
N LEU A 95 -8.07 -0.71 5.46
CA LEU A 95 -7.60 -1.56 4.35
C LEU A 95 -8.73 -2.24 3.56
N SER A 96 -9.91 -2.38 4.16
CA SER A 96 -11.09 -2.95 3.49
C SER A 96 -11.79 -1.97 2.55
N ALA A 97 -11.42 -0.68 2.60
CA ALA A 97 -11.97 0.37 1.77
C ALA A 97 -11.07 0.67 0.56
N GLU A 98 -11.68 1.06 -0.56
CA GLU A 98 -10.94 1.66 -1.66
C GLU A 98 -10.53 3.10 -1.27
N PRO A 99 -9.25 3.48 -1.41
CA PRO A 99 -8.82 4.82 -1.09
C PRO A 99 -9.30 5.81 -2.15
N GLN A 100 -9.71 6.98 -1.70
CA GLN A 100 -9.85 8.14 -2.58
C GLN A 100 -8.45 8.68 -2.92
N ILE A 101 -8.18 8.83 -4.22
CA ILE A 101 -6.91 9.35 -4.72
C ILE A 101 -7.04 10.84 -5.03
N GLU A 102 -6.16 11.65 -4.47
CA GLU A 102 -6.10 13.10 -4.61
C GLU A 102 -4.69 13.60 -4.99
N GLY A 103 -4.55 14.91 -5.19
CA GLY A 103 -3.26 15.55 -5.40
C GLY A 103 -2.51 15.00 -6.60
N GLU A 104 -3.20 14.86 -7.75
CA GLU A 104 -2.61 14.30 -8.98
C GLU A 104 -2.05 12.88 -8.81
N GLY A 105 -2.62 12.09 -7.88
CA GLY A 105 -2.17 10.71 -7.66
C GLY A 105 -1.11 10.55 -6.56
N THR A 106 -0.88 11.59 -5.76
CA THR A 106 0.16 11.59 -4.71
C THR A 106 -0.41 11.47 -3.30
N VAL A 107 -1.73 11.54 -3.13
CA VAL A 107 -2.38 11.41 -1.83
C VAL A 107 -3.45 10.33 -1.91
N ALA A 108 -3.46 9.43 -0.94
CA ALA A 108 -4.49 8.40 -0.78
C ALA A 108 -5.19 8.59 0.57
N ILE A 109 -6.51 8.58 0.56
CA ILE A 109 -7.33 8.75 1.76
C ILE A 109 -8.21 7.52 1.91
N PHE A 110 -7.98 6.76 2.98
CA PHE A 110 -8.79 5.61 3.37
C PHE A 110 -9.82 6.07 4.39
N ALA A 111 -11.10 5.98 4.05
CA ALA A 111 -12.18 6.24 4.99
C ALA A 111 -12.49 4.99 5.82
N SER A 112 -12.65 5.14 7.13
CA SER A 112 -13.11 4.10 8.05
C SER A 112 -14.10 4.69 9.06
N GLU A 113 -14.81 3.82 9.79
CA GLU A 113 -15.73 4.25 10.85
C GLU A 113 -15.01 5.01 11.98
N SER A 114 -13.72 4.74 12.17
CA SER A 114 -12.86 5.34 13.19
C SER A 114 -12.19 6.64 12.73
N GLY A 115 -12.41 7.08 11.48
CA GLY A 115 -11.79 8.25 10.88
C GLY A 115 -11.12 7.95 9.55
N SER A 116 -10.30 8.87 9.06
CA SER A 116 -9.60 8.72 7.79
C SER A 116 -8.10 8.53 7.99
N VAL A 117 -7.50 7.59 7.27
CA VAL A 117 -6.05 7.42 7.17
C VAL A 117 -5.57 8.08 5.88
N ARG A 118 -4.65 9.03 6.00
CA ARG A 118 -4.07 9.74 4.85
C ARG A 118 -2.64 9.27 4.62
N LEU A 119 -2.39 8.72 3.44
CA LEU A 119 -1.05 8.41 2.97
C LEU A 119 -0.64 9.39 1.87
N SER A 120 0.66 9.67 1.81
CA SER A 120 1.26 10.46 0.74
C SER A 120 2.35 9.65 0.05
N LYS A 121 2.46 9.81 -1.27
CA LYS A 121 3.51 9.19 -2.06
C LYS A 121 4.84 9.87 -1.74
N MET A 122 5.84 9.07 -1.48
CA MET A 122 7.21 9.48 -1.13
C MET A 122 8.09 9.50 -2.38
N ASP A 123 9.21 10.23 -2.33
CA ASP A 123 10.17 10.34 -3.43
C ASP A 123 10.78 8.98 -3.86
N ASN A 124 10.86 8.02 -2.93
CA ASN A 124 11.32 6.65 -3.19
C ASN A 124 10.22 5.74 -3.81
N GLY A 125 9.03 6.27 -4.07
CA GLY A 125 7.89 5.53 -4.64
C GLY A 125 7.02 4.78 -3.62
N ALA A 126 7.39 4.78 -2.33
CA ALA A 126 6.58 4.22 -1.26
C ALA A 126 5.41 5.15 -0.87
N TRP A 127 4.46 4.62 -0.10
CA TRP A 127 3.45 5.42 0.58
C TRP A 127 3.74 5.51 2.07
N GLY A 128 3.63 6.72 2.61
CA GLY A 128 3.95 7.02 4.00
C GLY A 128 2.95 7.95 4.69
N LEU A 129 3.06 8.00 6.02
CA LEU A 129 2.36 8.91 6.90
C LEU A 129 3.08 10.25 7.01
N ARG A 130 2.32 11.26 7.43
CA ARG A 130 2.84 12.55 7.86
C ARG A 130 2.31 12.81 9.28
N PHE A 131 3.20 13.12 10.22
CA PHE A 131 2.86 13.35 11.62
C PHE A 131 2.61 14.84 11.91
#